data_AF-A0A9D8XXW0-F1
#
_entry.id   AF-A0A9D8XXW0-F1
#
_cell.length_a   1.000
_cell.length_b   1.000
_cell.length_c   1.000
_cell.angle_alpha   90.00
_cell.angle_beta   90.00
_cell.angle_gamma   90.00
#
_symmetry.space_group_name_H-M   'P 1'
#
loop_
_entity.id
_entity.type
_entity.pdbx_description
1 polymer ?
#
loop_
_entity_poly.entity_id
_entity_poly.type
_entity_poly.pdbx_seq_one_letter_code
_entity_poly.pdbx_strand_id
1 'polypeptide(L)'
;MKEKFLAFLMMLSLPLGFVSCSDDDDNDGGGKEVYAEGVSDGEDFAEAYEAYKGAEESLDKITAGLNLYKEYEEYKNNKADEDYKKGFLEGVSGASQNEKVQDAKEVLEKFDGVDFSNLSWTDIGEKVVELLK
;
A
#
# COMPACT_ATOMS: atom_id res chain seq x y z
N MET A 1 -24.48 19.45 21.35
CA MET A 1 -23.56 20.60 21.21
C MET A 1 -22.43 20.09 20.31
N LYS A 2 -22.32 20.48 19.03
CA LYS A 2 -21.63 21.71 18.54
C LYS A 2 -20.26 21.83 19.21
N GLU A 3 -19.08 21.83 18.58
CA GLU A 3 -18.55 21.89 17.21
C GLU A 3 -17.13 21.22 17.29
N LYS A 4 -16.40 20.87 16.23
CA LYS A 4 -15.68 21.81 15.36
C LYS A 4 -15.16 21.14 14.09
N PHE A 5 -15.16 21.98 13.07
CA PHE A 5 -14.85 21.80 11.67
C PHE A 5 -13.34 21.83 11.42
N LEU A 6 -12.92 20.99 10.46
CA LEU A 6 -11.84 21.13 9.48
C LEU A 6 -10.86 22.33 9.59
N ALA A 7 -9.55 22.03 9.57
CA ALA A 7 -8.47 22.74 8.87
C ALA A 7 -7.15 21.97 9.22
N PHE A 8 -6.09 21.84 8.44
CA PHE A 8 -5.59 22.60 7.30
C PHE A 8 -4.42 21.81 6.68
N LEU A 9 -4.42 21.66 5.36
CA LEU A 9 -3.27 21.36 4.50
C LEU A 9 -2.03 22.19 4.88
N MET A 10 -0.86 21.57 5.14
CA MET A 10 0.54 22.03 4.95
C MET A 10 1.45 20.98 5.63
N MET A 11 2.39 20.26 5.00
CA MET A 11 3.43 20.73 4.09
C MET A 11 3.76 19.68 3.01
N LEU A 12 3.61 20.09 1.75
CA LEU A 12 4.45 19.61 0.66
C LEU A 12 5.84 20.22 0.87
N SER A 13 6.75 19.54 1.56
CA SER A 13 8.18 19.78 1.38
C SER A 13 8.71 18.74 0.40
N LEU A 14 8.68 19.09 -0.89
CA LEU A 14 9.55 18.45 -1.87
C LEU A 14 11.00 18.80 -1.52
N PRO A 15 11.90 17.82 -1.32
CA PRO A 15 13.30 18.06 -1.61
C PRO A 15 13.51 17.93 -3.13
N LEU A 16 13.38 19.04 -3.86
CA LEU A 16 14.07 19.19 -5.14
C LEU A 16 15.51 19.63 -4.84
N GLY A 17 16.47 18.73 -5.03
CA GLY A 17 17.88 19.10 -5.00
C GLY A 17 18.85 17.98 -4.71
N PHE A 18 18.87 16.91 -5.52
CA PHE A 18 20.08 16.10 -5.63
C PHE A 18 21.13 16.93 -6.39
N VAL A 19 22.08 17.47 -5.64
CA VAL A 19 23.33 17.98 -6.18
C VAL A 19 24.03 16.81 -6.86
N SER A 20 24.06 16.87 -8.19
CA SER A 20 24.94 16.08 -9.04
C SER A 20 26.39 16.40 -8.69
N CYS A 21 27.04 15.52 -7.95
CA CYS A 21 28.48 15.33 -8.03
C CYS A 21 28.70 14.05 -8.85
N SER A 22 29.21 14.24 -10.06
CA SER A 22 29.79 13.18 -10.88
C SER A 22 30.85 12.45 -10.08
N ASP A 23 30.76 11.13 -10.04
CA ASP A 23 31.92 10.25 -10.16
C ASP A 23 31.50 9.02 -10.94
N ASP A 24 32.36 8.68 -11.90
CA ASP A 24 32.35 7.47 -12.70
C ASP A 24 32.25 6.22 -11.81
N ASP A 25 31.42 5.25 -12.20
CA ASP A 25 31.74 3.81 -12.24
C ASP A 25 30.45 2.95 -12.26
N ASP A 26 30.33 2.16 -13.32
CA ASP A 26 29.74 0.83 -13.38
C ASP A 26 28.28 0.61 -12.94
N ASN A 27 27.37 0.70 -13.91
CA ASN A 27 26.55 -0.44 -14.38
C ASN A 27 26.17 -1.50 -13.31
N ASP A 28 25.19 -1.22 -12.41
CA ASP A 28 24.30 -2.20 -11.72
C ASP A 28 23.35 -1.52 -10.68
N GLY A 29 22.80 -0.34 -11.00
CA GLY A 29 22.06 0.50 -10.03
C GLY A 29 20.56 0.26 -9.88
N GLY A 30 19.89 -0.41 -10.83
CA GLY A 30 18.43 -0.43 -10.91
C GLY A 30 17.72 -1.24 -9.81
N GLY A 31 18.25 -2.41 -9.45
CA GLY A 31 17.55 -3.32 -8.52
C GLY A 31 17.43 -2.79 -7.08
N LYS A 32 18.37 -1.95 -6.62
CA LYS A 32 18.33 -1.38 -5.26
C LYS A 32 17.26 -0.30 -5.09
N GLU A 33 17.06 0.54 -6.10
CA GLU A 33 16.03 1.59 -6.07
C GLU A 33 14.63 0.96 -6.13
N VAL A 34 14.44 0.01 -7.04
CA VAL A 34 13.18 -0.72 -7.22
C VAL A 34 12.81 -1.55 -5.99
N TYR A 35 13.78 -2.18 -5.33
CA TYR A 35 13.56 -2.85 -4.06
C TYR A 35 13.12 -1.88 -2.95
N ALA A 36 13.77 -0.71 -2.84
CA ALA A 36 13.43 0.27 -1.81
C ALA A 36 12.03 0.88 -2.02
N GLU A 37 11.65 1.10 -3.28
CA GLU A 37 10.28 1.47 -3.67
C GLU A 37 9.28 0.39 -3.23
N GLY A 38 9.58 -0.87 -3.55
CA GLY A 38 8.79 -2.01 -3.08
C GLY A 38 8.61 -2.00 -1.57
N VAL A 39 9.68 -1.82 -0.78
CA VAL A 39 9.60 -1.74 0.69
C VAL A 39 8.63 -0.65 1.13
N SER A 40 8.75 0.57 0.59
CA SER A 40 7.87 1.70 0.94
C SER A 40 6.40 1.38 0.66
N ASP A 41 6.08 0.87 -0.53
CA ASP A 41 4.70 0.52 -0.90
C ASP A 41 4.15 -0.63 -0.05
N GLY A 42 5.02 -1.56 0.37
CA GLY A 42 4.67 -2.65 1.27
C GLY A 42 4.33 -2.16 2.68
N GLU A 43 5.02 -1.13 3.17
CA GLU A 43 4.70 -0.48 4.44
C GLU A 43 3.35 0.25 4.35
N ASP A 44 3.10 1.01 3.28
CA ASP A 44 1.82 1.69 3.03
C ASP A 44 0.64 0.71 2.95
N PHE A 45 0.83 -0.44 2.29
CA PHE A 45 -0.17 -1.52 2.26
C PHE A 45 -0.46 -2.07 3.66
N ALA A 46 0.57 -2.28 4.48
CA ALA A 46 0.40 -2.77 5.85
C ALA A 46 -0.38 -1.76 6.72
N GLU A 47 -0.07 -0.47 6.60
CA GLU A 47 -0.80 0.60 7.29
C GLU A 47 -2.26 0.68 6.85
N ALA A 48 -2.54 0.55 5.55
CA ALA A 48 -3.91 0.51 5.02
C ALA A 48 -4.70 -0.69 5.56
N TYR A 49 -4.05 -1.85 5.72
CA TYR A 49 -4.67 -3.02 6.33
C TYR A 49 -4.98 -2.80 7.82
N GLU A 50 -4.07 -2.17 8.57
CA GLU A 50 -4.33 -1.83 9.97
C GLU A 50 -5.49 -0.84 10.12
N ALA A 51 -5.57 0.17 9.23
CA ALA A 51 -6.70 1.08 9.18
C ALA A 51 -8.03 0.34 8.89
N TYR A 52 -8.03 -0.62 7.97
CA TYR A 52 -9.19 -1.48 7.71
C TYR A 52 -9.60 -2.29 8.95
N LYS A 53 -8.65 -2.90 9.66
CA LYS A 53 -8.92 -3.68 10.87
C LYS A 53 -9.41 -2.81 12.04
N GLY A 54 -8.95 -1.56 12.11
CA GLY A 54 -9.35 -0.59 13.13
C GLY A 54 -10.67 0.13 12.84
N ALA A 55 -11.19 0.06 11.62
CA ALA A 55 -12.46 0.70 11.27
C ALA A 55 -13.65 -0.02 11.92
N GLU A 56 -14.52 0.75 12.60
CA GLU A 56 -15.66 0.19 13.35
C GLU A 56 -16.97 0.26 12.55
N GLU A 57 -17.20 1.36 11.84
CA GLU A 57 -18.42 1.58 11.04
C GLU A 57 -18.31 1.02 9.61
N SER A 58 -19.45 0.70 8.99
CA SER A 58 -19.47 0.10 7.65
C SER A 58 -18.91 1.02 6.56
N LEU A 59 -19.17 2.32 6.63
CA LEU A 59 -18.62 3.29 5.68
C LEU A 59 -17.12 3.50 5.84
N ASP A 60 -16.63 3.50 7.08
CA ASP A 60 -15.20 3.59 7.37
C ASP A 60 -14.48 2.33 6.87
N LYS A 61 -15.07 1.14 7.05
CA LYS A 61 -14.54 -0.11 6.50
C LYS A 61 -14.51 -0.13 4.98
N ILE A 62 -15.54 0.41 4.31
CA ILE A 62 -15.55 0.55 2.85
C ILE A 62 -14.43 1.49 2.39
N THR A 63 -14.27 2.63 3.06
CA THR A 63 -13.22 3.62 2.72
C THR A 63 -11.82 3.05 2.95
N ALA A 64 -11.59 2.40 4.10
CA ALA A 64 -10.32 1.77 4.41
C ALA A 64 -10.03 0.57 3.48
N GLY A 65 -11.07 -0.22 3.14
CA GLY A 65 -10.95 -1.31 2.16
C GLY A 65 -10.62 -0.82 0.76
N LEU A 66 -11.14 0.34 0.35
CA LEU A 66 -10.78 0.98 -0.91
C LEU A 66 -9.34 1.46 -0.95
N ASN A 67 -8.84 2.04 0.14
CA ASN A 67 -7.43 2.40 0.24
C ASN A 67 -6.53 1.15 0.20
N LEU A 68 -6.91 0.09 0.91
CA LEU A 68 -6.19 -1.17 0.86
C LEU A 68 -6.15 -1.79 -0.55
N TYR A 69 -7.26 -1.69 -1.30
CA TYR A 69 -7.31 -2.12 -2.69
C TYR A 69 -6.43 -1.24 -3.60
N LYS A 70 -6.38 0.08 -3.37
CA LYS A 70 -5.50 0.99 -4.11
C LYS A 70 -4.03 0.56 -3.99
N GLU A 71 -3.57 0.29 -2.77
CA GLU A 71 -2.17 -0.15 -2.56
C GLU A 71 -1.92 -1.54 -3.16
N TYR A 72 -2.91 -2.42 -3.18
CA TYR A 72 -2.82 -3.69 -3.90
C TYR A 72 -2.68 -3.52 -5.42
N GLU A 73 -3.40 -2.58 -6.04
CA GLU A 73 -3.27 -2.34 -7.47
C GLU A 73 -1.87 -1.83 -7.83
N GLU A 74 -1.25 -1.02 -6.96
CA GLU A 74 0.15 -0.61 -7.11
C GLU A 74 1.09 -1.83 -7.09
N TYR A 75 0.92 -2.71 -6.09
CA TYR A 75 1.66 -3.97 -6.05
C TYR A 75 1.43 -4.80 -7.33
N LYS A 76 0.19 -4.97 -7.77
CA LYS A 76 -0.17 -5.79 -8.94
C LYS A 76 0.45 -5.28 -10.24
N ASN A 77 0.58 -3.97 -10.40
CA ASN A 77 1.18 -3.37 -11.58
C ASN A 77 2.70 -3.61 -11.64
N ASN A 78 3.34 -3.74 -10.49
CA ASN A 78 4.80 -3.82 -10.36
C ASN A 78 5.32 -5.23 -9.97
N LYS A 79 4.46 -6.16 -9.52
CA LYS A 79 4.85 -7.49 -8.99
C LYS A 79 5.55 -8.43 -9.98
N ALA A 80 5.64 -8.06 -11.26
CA ALA A 80 6.43 -8.78 -12.25
C ALA A 80 7.94 -8.54 -12.09
N ASP A 81 8.32 -7.44 -11.44
CA ASP A 81 9.69 -7.18 -11.01
C ASP A 81 9.96 -7.91 -9.69
N GLU A 82 10.95 -8.80 -9.69
CA GLU A 82 11.27 -9.65 -8.54
C GLU A 82 11.91 -8.85 -7.39
N ASP A 83 12.66 -7.78 -7.68
CA ASP A 83 13.27 -6.92 -6.65
C ASP A 83 12.19 -6.07 -5.97
N TYR A 84 11.27 -5.48 -6.75
CA TYR A 84 10.11 -4.77 -6.22
C TYR A 84 9.26 -5.68 -5.34
N LYS A 85 8.87 -6.85 -5.86
CA LYS A 85 8.03 -7.83 -5.15
C LYS A 85 8.67 -8.27 -3.84
N LYS A 86 9.99 -8.51 -3.86
CA LYS A 86 10.73 -8.87 -2.66
C LYS A 86 10.72 -7.72 -1.64
N GLY A 87 10.97 -6.49 -2.09
CA GLY A 87 10.90 -5.29 -1.25
C GLY A 87 9.51 -5.12 -0.62
N PHE A 88 8.45 -5.22 -1.43
CA PHE A 88 7.06 -5.13 -0.98
C PHE A 88 6.73 -6.14 0.11
N LEU A 89 7.05 -7.41 -0.10
CA LEU A 89 6.81 -8.44 0.91
C LEU A 89 7.63 -8.21 2.18
N GLU A 90 8.81 -7.59 2.07
CA GLU A 90 9.64 -7.22 3.22
C GLU A 90 9.06 -6.02 3.97
N GLY A 91 8.61 -4.96 3.30
CA GLY A 91 7.92 -3.82 3.92
C GLY A 91 6.66 -4.24 4.67
N VAL A 92 5.83 -5.08 4.04
CA VAL A 92 4.65 -5.71 4.69
C VAL A 92 5.06 -6.49 5.94
N SER A 93 6.20 -7.18 5.89
CA SER A 93 6.70 -7.99 7.01
C SER A 93 7.38 -7.18 8.12
N GLY A 94 8.03 -6.07 7.76
CA GLY A 94 8.84 -5.21 8.63
C GLY A 94 8.02 -4.17 9.40
N ALA A 95 6.99 -3.61 8.78
CA ALA A 95 6.06 -2.68 9.41
C ALA A 95 5.25 -3.34 10.54
N SER A 96 4.97 -4.64 10.42
CA SER A 96 4.16 -5.40 11.38
C SER A 96 5.04 -6.29 12.29
N GLN A 97 5.42 -5.80 13.47
CA GLN A 97 6.14 -6.59 14.50
C GLN A 97 5.31 -7.73 15.16
N ASN A 98 4.29 -8.29 14.51
CA ASN A 98 3.38 -9.30 15.10
C ASN A 98 2.88 -10.30 14.05
N GLU A 99 2.16 -11.36 14.47
CA GLU A 99 1.49 -12.42 13.68
C GLU A 99 0.72 -11.99 12.40
N LYS A 100 0.63 -10.69 12.11
CA LYS A 100 -0.09 -10.02 11.02
C LYS A 100 0.51 -10.19 9.62
N VAL A 101 1.75 -10.66 9.50
CA VAL A 101 2.43 -10.88 8.20
C VAL A 101 1.78 -12.01 7.38
N GLN A 102 1.16 -12.99 8.05
CA GLN A 102 0.37 -14.03 7.36
C GLN A 102 -0.93 -13.45 6.80
N ASP A 103 -1.66 -12.65 7.58
CA ASP A 103 -2.90 -12.02 7.15
C ASP A 103 -2.73 -11.16 5.89
N ALA A 104 -1.67 -10.36 5.81
CA ALA A 104 -1.44 -9.47 4.67
C ALA A 104 -1.10 -10.23 3.38
N LYS A 105 -0.31 -11.32 3.45
CA LYS A 105 -0.06 -12.20 2.30
C LYS A 105 -1.34 -12.92 1.86
N GLU A 106 -2.16 -13.37 2.80
CA GLU A 106 -3.47 -13.95 2.50
C GLU A 106 -4.42 -12.93 1.85
N VAL A 107 -4.35 -11.64 2.22
CA VAL A 107 -5.09 -10.57 1.53
C VAL A 107 -4.66 -10.45 0.07
N LEU A 108 -3.35 -10.45 -0.20
CA LEU A 108 -2.84 -10.39 -1.58
C LEU A 108 -3.34 -11.57 -2.41
N GLU A 109 -3.33 -12.79 -1.86
CA GLU A 109 -3.84 -13.99 -2.53
C GLU A 109 -5.36 -13.92 -2.77
N LYS A 110 -6.12 -13.44 -1.79
CA LYS A 110 -7.58 -13.23 -1.92
C LYS A 110 -7.91 -12.22 -3.02
N PHE A 111 -7.13 -11.15 -3.14
CA PHE A 111 -7.35 -10.13 -4.17
C PHE A 111 -6.92 -10.62 -5.55
N ASP A 112 -5.80 -11.34 -5.67
CA ASP A 112 -5.37 -11.97 -6.94
C ASP A 112 -6.41 -12.96 -7.48
N GLY A 113 -7.22 -13.57 -6.61
CA GLY A 113 -8.33 -14.45 -6.99
C GLY A 113 -9.60 -13.74 -7.48
N VAL A 114 -9.65 -12.41 -7.50
CA VAL A 114 -10.85 -11.63 -7.81
C VAL A 114 -10.59 -10.69 -8.99
N ASP A 115 -11.49 -10.71 -9.96
CA ASP A 115 -11.51 -9.74 -11.05
C ASP A 115 -12.34 -8.51 -10.65
N PHE A 116 -11.64 -7.43 -10.31
CA PHE A 116 -12.25 -6.14 -9.95
C PHE A 116 -12.56 -5.24 -11.15
N SER A 117 -12.14 -5.59 -12.37
CA SER A 117 -12.16 -4.69 -13.54
C SER A 117 -13.56 -4.21 -13.97
N ASN A 118 -14.61 -4.96 -13.59
CA ASN A 118 -16.00 -4.66 -13.95
C ASN A 118 -16.84 -4.11 -12.78
N LEU A 119 -16.21 -3.82 -11.64
CA LEU A 119 -16.89 -3.34 -10.44
C LEU A 119 -16.82 -1.82 -10.33
N SER A 120 -17.87 -1.19 -9.80
CA SER A 120 -17.79 0.22 -9.41
C SER A 120 -16.95 0.38 -8.15
N TRP A 121 -16.45 1.59 -7.86
CA TRP A 121 -15.70 1.84 -6.63
C TRP A 121 -16.46 1.45 -5.36
N THR A 122 -17.77 1.67 -5.30
CA THR A 122 -18.56 1.21 -4.15
C THR A 122 -18.59 -0.31 -4.06
N ASP A 123 -18.80 -1.01 -5.19
CA ASP A 123 -18.83 -2.47 -5.23
C ASP A 123 -17.46 -3.09 -4.90
N ILE A 124 -16.35 -2.45 -5.30
CA ILE A 124 -14.99 -2.86 -4.93
C ILE A 124 -14.83 -2.78 -3.41
N GLY A 125 -15.21 -1.67 -2.80
CA GLY A 125 -15.13 -1.50 -1.34
C GLY A 125 -15.97 -2.53 -0.59
N GLU A 126 -17.20 -2.79 -1.04
CA GLU A 126 -18.05 -3.84 -0.48
C GLU A 126 -17.44 -5.24 -0.65
N LYS A 127 -16.86 -5.51 -1.83
CA LYS A 127 -16.22 -6.80 -2.12
C LYS A 127 -14.97 -7.03 -1.29
N VAL A 128 -14.14 -6.01 -1.10
CA VAL A 128 -12.98 -6.06 -0.19
C VAL A 128 -13.43 -6.39 1.22
N VAL A 129 -14.47 -5.71 1.73
CA VAL A 129 -15.05 -6.00 3.05
C VAL A 129 -15.59 -7.44 3.13
N GLU A 130 -16.15 -7.98 2.05
CA GLU A 130 -16.59 -9.38 1.98
C GLU A 130 -15.42 -10.37 2.08
N LEU A 131 -14.34 -10.15 1.33
CA LEU A 131 -13.17 -11.02 1.26
C LEU A 131 -12.38 -11.07 2.58
N LEU A 132 -12.46 -10.00 3.36
CA LEU A 132 -11.69 -9.79 4.58
C LEU A 132 -12.50 -10.00 5.88
N LYS A 133 -13.69 -10.58 5.78
CA LYS A 133 -14.46 -11.13 6.92
C LYS A 133 -14.00 -12.53 7.29
#